data_AF-U6D2S6-F1
#
_entry.id   AF-U6D2S6-F1
#
_cell.length_a   1.000
_cell.length_b   1.000
_cell.length_c   1.000
_cell.angle_alpha   90.00
_cell.angle_beta   90.00
_cell.angle_gamma   90.00
#
_symmetry.space_group_name_H-M   'P 1'
#
loop_
_entity.id
_entity.type
_entity.pdbx_description
1 polymer ?
#
loop_
_entity_poly.entity_id
_entity_poly.type
_entity_poly.pdbx_seq_one_letter_code
_entity_poly.pdbx_strand_id
1 'polypeptide(L)'
;MDQPAGLQVDYVFRGVEHAVRVVVSGQVLELEVEDRMTADQWRGQFDASFIEDLTHKTGNFKQFNIFCNMLESALTQSSESVTLDLLTYTDLESLRNRKMGGRSGPLASRSAQLNSKRYLILIYSVEFDRIHYPLPLPYQGKPDPVVLQGIIRSLKEELGRLRGLDGPDARDTREKEIWHLREQVSRLASEKRELEAQLGQSREEALAGRAARQEAEALRGLVRGLELELRQER
;
A
#
# COMPACT_ATOMS: atom_id res chain seq x y z
N MET A 1 1.38 7.66 13.66
CA MET A 1 1.19 6.25 14.02
C MET A 1 1.06 5.51 12.70
N ASP A 2 2.17 5.00 12.17
CA ASP A 2 2.13 4.15 10.98
C ASP A 2 1.43 2.85 11.38
N GLN A 3 0.27 2.57 10.80
CA GLN A 3 -0.27 1.22 10.84
C GLN A 3 0.78 0.32 10.17
N PRO A 4 1.23 -0.76 10.83
CA PRO A 4 2.11 -1.70 10.16
C PRO A 4 1.36 -2.20 8.92
N ALA A 5 2.00 -2.06 7.75
CA ALA A 5 1.43 -2.46 6.47
C ALA A 5 1.22 -3.97 6.47
N GLY A 6 0.05 -4.40 6.95
CA GLY A 6 -0.36 -5.79 6.95
C GLY A 6 -0.98 -6.16 5.61
N LEU A 7 -0.43 -7.17 4.96
CA LEU A 7 -1.02 -7.77 3.76
C LEU A 7 -2.08 -8.78 4.18
N GLN A 8 -3.31 -8.65 3.67
CA GLN A 8 -4.35 -9.66 3.83
C GLN A 8 -4.83 -10.08 2.44
N VAL A 9 -4.79 -11.38 2.16
CA VAL A 9 -5.17 -11.97 0.86
C VAL A 9 -5.98 -13.23 1.10
N ASP A 10 -7.02 -13.44 0.30
CA ASP A 10 -7.74 -14.70 0.25
C ASP A 10 -6.97 -15.70 -0.65
N TYR A 11 -6.60 -16.85 -0.09
CA TYR A 11 -5.78 -17.86 -0.74
C TYR A 11 -6.44 -19.24 -0.64
N VAL A 12 -6.43 -19.99 -1.74
CA VAL A 12 -7.06 -21.30 -1.80
C VAL A 12 -6.02 -22.40 -1.55
N PHE A 13 -6.15 -23.10 -0.42
CA PHE A 13 -5.36 -24.28 -0.12
C PHE A 13 -6.20 -25.53 -0.38
N ARG A 14 -5.79 -26.36 -1.35
CA ARG A 14 -6.42 -27.67 -1.63
C ARG A 14 -7.94 -27.60 -1.86
N GLY A 15 -8.41 -26.52 -2.48
CA GLY A 15 -9.83 -26.28 -2.76
C GLY A 15 -10.62 -25.60 -1.64
N VAL A 16 -9.98 -25.25 -0.52
CA VAL A 16 -10.60 -24.52 0.59
C VAL A 16 -10.03 -23.11 0.65
N GLU A 17 -10.92 -22.11 0.67
CA GLU A 17 -10.57 -20.69 0.74
C GLU A 17 -10.22 -20.30 2.18
N HIS A 18 -9.06 -19.68 2.35
CA HIS A 18 -8.56 -19.18 3.61
C HIS A 18 -8.19 -17.71 3.49
N ALA A 19 -8.44 -16.92 4.52
CA ALA A 19 -7.87 -15.58 4.63
C ALA A 19 -6.47 -15.71 5.25
N VAL A 20 -5.43 -15.29 4.52
CA VAL A 20 -4.06 -15.24 5.03
C VAL A 20 -3.69 -13.80 5.29
N ARG A 21 -3.26 -13.51 6.52
CA ARG A 21 -2.76 -12.19 6.94
C ARG A 21 -1.29 -12.31 7.32
N VAL A 22 -0.50 -11.39 6.78
CA VAL A 22 0.92 -11.22 7.07
C VAL A 22 1.17 -9.82 7.56
N VAL A 23 1.85 -9.68 8.69
CA VAL A 23 2.27 -8.39 9.23
C VAL A 23 3.75 -8.49 9.59
N VAL A 24 4.56 -7.62 8.98
CA VAL A 24 5.99 -7.51 9.32
C VAL A 24 6.18 -6.28 10.19
N SER A 25 6.59 -6.48 11.44
CA SER A 25 6.85 -5.41 12.41
C SER A 25 8.31 -5.44 12.83
N GLY A 26 9.15 -4.67 12.12
CA GLY A 26 10.59 -4.60 12.39
C GLY A 26 11.31 -5.90 12.02
N GLN A 27 11.63 -6.72 13.02
CA GLN A 27 12.32 -8.02 12.86
C GLN A 27 11.43 -9.20 13.26
N VAL A 28 10.11 -9.00 13.26
CA VAL A 28 9.12 -10.00 13.64
C VAL A 28 8.08 -10.12 12.53
N LEU A 29 7.87 -11.35 12.07
CA LEU A 29 6.86 -11.77 11.11
C LEU A 29 5.70 -12.38 11.88
N GLU A 30 4.53 -11.76 11.77
CA GLU A 30 3.27 -12.33 12.24
C GLU A 30 2.47 -12.87 11.07
N LEU A 31 2.06 -14.14 11.19
CA LEU A 31 1.34 -14.86 10.17
C LEU A 31 0.07 -15.45 10.78
N GLU A 32 -1.06 -15.17 10.17
CA GLU A 32 -2.37 -15.65 10.56
C GLU A 32 -3.06 -16.27 9.34
N VAL A 33 -3.67 -17.42 9.54
CA VAL A 33 -4.48 -18.13 8.55
C VAL A 33 -5.83 -18.40 9.18
N GLU A 34 -6.89 -17.96 8.52
CA GLU A 34 -8.27 -18.16 8.93
C GLU A 34 -9.02 -18.95 7.86
N ASP A 35 -9.71 -20.02 8.25
CA ASP A 35 -10.64 -20.72 7.37
C ASP A 35 -11.97 -19.95 7.30
N ARG A 36 -12.34 -19.50 6.09
CA ARG A 36 -13.55 -18.70 5.84
C ARG A 36 -14.84 -19.45 6.14
N MET A 37 -14.84 -20.77 6.07
CA MET A 37 -16.04 -21.60 6.28
C MET A 37 -16.24 -21.97 7.75
N THR A 38 -15.17 -22.30 8.45
CA THR A 38 -15.25 -22.78 9.85
C THR A 38 -14.97 -21.70 10.89
N ALA A 39 -14.41 -20.56 10.46
CA ALA A 39 -13.84 -19.50 11.29
C ALA A 39 -12.69 -19.98 12.20
N ASP A 40 -12.05 -21.10 11.83
CA ASP A 40 -10.89 -21.62 12.55
C ASP A 40 -9.65 -20.77 12.23
N GLN A 41 -8.94 -20.34 13.27
CA GLN A 41 -7.76 -19.48 13.15
C GLN A 41 -6.48 -20.19 13.59
N TRP A 42 -5.41 -19.99 12.83
CA TRP A 42 -4.05 -20.42 13.15
C TRP A 42 -3.10 -19.24 13.06
N ARG A 43 -2.33 -19.00 14.12
CA ARG A 43 -1.44 -17.83 14.19
C ARG A 43 -0.06 -18.22 14.71
N GLY A 44 0.97 -17.76 14.01
CA GLY A 44 2.38 -17.89 14.39
C GLY A 44 3.07 -16.52 14.38
N GLN A 45 4.03 -16.36 15.29
CA GLN A 45 4.93 -15.22 15.34
C GLN A 45 6.36 -15.75 15.26
N PHE A 46 7.14 -15.17 14.34
CA PHE A 46 8.48 -15.62 14.03
C PHE A 46 9.42 -14.42 14.02
N ASP A 47 10.46 -14.46 14.84
CA ASP A 47 11.51 -13.47 14.81
C ASP A 47 12.53 -13.77 13.69
N ALA A 48 13.35 -12.77 13.35
CA ALA A 48 14.36 -12.89 12.31
C ALA A 48 15.31 -14.08 12.53
N SER A 49 15.74 -14.30 13.79
CA SER A 49 16.65 -15.39 14.14
C SER A 49 16.05 -16.76 13.83
N PHE A 50 14.77 -16.97 14.17
CA PHE A 50 14.08 -18.22 13.88
C PHE A 50 13.94 -18.48 12.38
N ILE A 51 13.60 -17.48 11.58
CA ILE A 51 13.44 -17.63 10.12
C ILE A 51 14.79 -17.94 9.45
N GLU A 52 15.84 -17.26 9.87
CA GLU A 52 17.20 -17.49 9.36
C GLU A 52 17.70 -18.90 9.71
N ASP A 53 17.50 -19.33 10.96
CA ASP A 53 17.80 -20.70 11.39
C ASP A 53 16.97 -21.76 10.63
N LEU A 54 15.69 -21.47 10.39
CA LEU A 54 14.78 -22.35 9.65
C LEU A 54 15.28 -22.55 8.21
N THR A 55 15.62 -21.47 7.52
CA THR A 55 16.10 -21.52 6.13
C THR A 55 17.50 -22.14 6.03
N HIS A 56 18.35 -21.94 7.05
CA HIS A 56 19.63 -22.62 7.15
C HIS A 56 19.47 -24.13 7.31
N LYS A 57 18.53 -24.59 8.16
CA LYS A 57 18.24 -26.02 8.38
C LYS A 57 17.70 -26.73 7.14
N THR A 58 17.05 -26.01 6.24
CA THR A 58 16.58 -26.56 4.96
C THR A 58 17.67 -26.62 3.89
N GLY A 59 18.89 -26.18 4.18
CA GLY A 59 20.03 -26.20 3.26
C GLY A 59 20.04 -25.06 2.23
N ASN A 60 19.13 -24.09 2.34
CA ASN A 60 19.03 -22.94 1.43
C ASN A 60 18.72 -21.70 2.26
N PHE A 61 19.78 -21.02 2.71
CA PHE A 61 19.65 -19.87 3.58
C PHE A 61 18.94 -18.69 2.87
N LYS A 62 18.10 -17.98 3.62
CA LYS A 62 17.48 -16.72 3.24
C LYS A 62 17.51 -15.77 4.43
N GLN A 63 17.95 -14.54 4.19
CA GLN A 63 17.82 -13.45 5.17
C GLN A 63 16.35 -13.20 5.47
N PHE A 64 16.04 -12.75 6.69
CA PHE A 64 14.68 -12.51 7.14
C PHE A 64 13.85 -11.64 6.17
N ASN A 65 14.39 -10.51 5.72
CA ASN A 65 13.70 -9.60 4.80
C ASN A 65 13.41 -10.24 3.44
N ILE A 66 14.34 -11.06 2.93
CA ILE A 66 14.16 -11.78 1.66
C ILE A 66 13.05 -12.81 1.81
N PHE A 67 13.03 -13.54 2.93
CA PHE A 67 11.99 -14.51 3.23
C PHE A 67 10.61 -13.86 3.30
N CYS A 68 10.50 -12.70 3.96
CA CYS A 68 9.23 -11.94 4.02
C CYS A 68 8.76 -11.53 2.62
N ASN A 69 9.66 -10.98 1.78
CA ASN A 69 9.33 -10.61 0.41
C ASN A 69 8.91 -11.83 -0.43
N MET A 70 9.56 -12.98 -0.26
CA MET A 70 9.17 -14.23 -0.92
C MET A 70 7.77 -14.68 -0.49
N LEU A 71 7.44 -14.57 0.80
CA LEU A 71 6.13 -14.91 1.33
C LEU A 71 5.03 -13.99 0.79
N GLU A 72 5.28 -12.67 0.76
CA GLU A 72 4.36 -11.69 0.17
C GLU A 72 4.17 -11.92 -1.34
N SER A 73 5.24 -12.25 -2.04
CA SER A 73 5.20 -12.57 -3.48
C SER A 73 4.39 -13.84 -3.76
N ALA A 74 4.51 -14.85 -2.88
CA ALA A 74 3.75 -16.08 -2.98
C ALA A 74 2.26 -15.89 -2.69
N LEU A 75 1.91 -14.99 -1.77
CA LEU A 75 0.52 -14.62 -1.47
C LEU A 75 -0.13 -13.82 -2.60
N THR A 76 0.61 -12.87 -3.17
CA THR A 76 0.15 -12.06 -4.30
C THR A 76 0.24 -12.79 -5.65
N GLN A 77 0.79 -14.00 -5.66
CA GLN A 77 1.04 -14.80 -6.86
C GLN A 77 1.83 -14.03 -7.94
N SER A 78 2.71 -13.13 -7.50
CA SER A 78 3.50 -12.24 -8.38
C SER A 78 4.81 -12.87 -8.86
N SER A 79 5.14 -14.07 -8.39
CA SER A 79 6.35 -14.80 -8.77
C SER A 79 6.06 -16.29 -8.94
N GLU A 80 6.52 -16.86 -10.05
CA GLU A 80 6.35 -18.29 -10.37
C GLU A 80 7.29 -19.20 -9.56
N SER A 81 8.36 -18.65 -8.99
CA SER A 81 9.36 -19.41 -8.23
C SER A 81 8.92 -19.69 -6.80
N VAL A 82 7.83 -19.09 -6.31
CA VAL A 82 7.35 -19.26 -4.94
C VAL A 82 5.87 -19.61 -4.92
N THR A 83 5.52 -20.63 -4.13
CA THR A 83 4.13 -21.07 -3.93
C THR A 83 3.89 -21.40 -2.47
N LEU A 84 2.62 -21.45 -2.07
CA LEU A 84 2.21 -21.78 -0.69
C LEU A 84 1.35 -23.04 -0.69
N ASP A 85 1.57 -23.89 0.32
CA ASP A 85 0.67 -24.98 0.68
C ASP A 85 0.40 -24.95 2.18
N LEU A 86 -0.75 -25.46 2.60
CA LEU A 86 -1.14 -25.54 4.01
C LEU A 86 -1.34 -27.01 4.37
N LEU A 87 -0.52 -27.51 5.28
CA LEU A 87 -0.49 -28.92 5.66
C LEU A 87 -0.93 -29.13 7.10
N THR A 88 -1.61 -30.25 7.32
CA THR A 88 -1.81 -30.80 8.66
C THR A 88 -0.62 -31.64 9.11
N TYR A 89 -0.54 -31.94 10.40
CA TYR A 89 0.48 -32.87 10.91
C TYR A 89 0.39 -34.25 10.24
N THR A 90 -0.83 -34.74 9.98
CA THR A 90 -1.07 -36.00 9.28
C THR A 90 -0.61 -35.98 7.82
N ASP A 91 -0.74 -34.85 7.12
CA ASP A 91 -0.22 -34.70 5.76
C ASP A 91 1.30 -34.74 5.73
N LEU A 92 1.96 -34.08 6.70
CA LEU A 92 3.42 -34.11 6.83
C LEU A 92 3.95 -35.52 7.10
N GLU A 93 3.30 -36.28 7.99
CA GLU A 93 3.67 -37.67 8.24
C GLU A 93 3.46 -38.55 7.00
N SER A 94 2.37 -38.33 6.26
CA SER A 94 2.09 -39.04 5.02
C SER A 94 3.14 -38.74 3.94
N LEU A 95 3.56 -37.48 3.80
CA LEU A 95 4.64 -37.08 2.89
C LEU A 95 5.99 -37.67 3.29
N ARG A 96 6.30 -37.70 4.60
CA ARG A 96 7.52 -38.36 5.11
C ARG A 96 7.52 -39.85 4.82
N ASN A 97 6.41 -40.53 5.06
CA ASN A 97 6.30 -41.98 4.85
C ASN A 97 6.37 -42.36 3.36
N ARG A 98 5.90 -41.48 2.47
CA ARG A 98 6.09 -41.63 1.02
C ARG A 98 7.54 -41.39 0.59
N LYS A 99 8.22 -40.37 1.13
CA LYS A 99 9.63 -40.09 0.81
C LYS A 99 10.62 -41.12 1.38
N MET A 100 10.31 -41.75 2.52
CA MET A 100 11.21 -42.65 3.26
C MET A 100 10.88 -44.14 3.09
N GLY A 101 9.98 -44.52 2.17
CA GLY A 101 9.69 -45.92 1.88
C GLY A 101 9.15 -46.70 3.08
N GLY A 102 7.92 -46.41 3.49
CA GLY A 102 7.04 -47.36 4.19
C GLY A 102 7.64 -48.13 5.36
N ARG A 103 8.06 -47.44 6.43
CA ARG A 103 8.27 -48.08 7.75
C ARG A 103 7.22 -47.58 8.72
N SER A 104 6.16 -48.36 8.87
CA SER A 104 5.10 -48.21 9.86
C SER A 104 5.66 -48.44 11.27
N GLY A 105 6.01 -47.36 11.97
CA GLY A 105 6.17 -47.36 13.42
C GLY A 105 4.80 -47.25 14.12
N PRO A 106 4.62 -47.84 15.31
CA PRO A 106 3.30 -47.98 15.92
C PRO A 106 2.71 -46.63 16.34
N LEU A 107 1.38 -46.52 16.12
CA LEU A 107 0.50 -45.41 16.48
C LEU A 107 0.73 -44.97 17.93
N ALA A 108 1.50 -43.89 18.13
CA ALA A 108 1.45 -43.16 19.37
C ALA A 108 0.26 -42.22 19.30
N SER A 109 -0.68 -42.41 20.22
CA SER A 109 -1.72 -41.47 20.64
C SER A 109 -1.07 -40.09 20.93
N ARG A 110 -0.82 -39.31 19.88
CA ARG A 110 -0.26 -37.97 19.97
C ARG A 110 -1.43 -37.00 20.07
N SER A 111 -1.50 -36.36 21.24
CA SER A 111 -2.43 -35.32 21.68
C SER A 111 -3.21 -34.63 20.56
N ALA A 112 -4.53 -34.50 20.71
CA ALA A 112 -5.42 -33.70 19.85
C ALA A 112 -4.86 -32.29 19.51
N GLN A 113 -4.01 -31.76 20.41
CA GLN A 113 -3.27 -30.50 20.30
C GLN A 113 -2.20 -30.45 19.18
N LEU A 114 -1.70 -31.59 18.70
CA LEU A 114 -0.79 -31.66 17.55
C LEU A 114 -1.54 -31.76 16.22
N ASN A 115 -2.72 -32.36 16.21
CA ASN A 115 -3.59 -32.45 15.03
C ASN A 115 -4.28 -31.12 14.70
N SER A 116 -4.44 -30.23 15.69
CA SER A 116 -4.99 -28.90 15.46
C SER A 116 -3.98 -27.95 14.80
N LYS A 117 -2.67 -28.20 14.90
CA LYS A 117 -1.65 -27.36 14.26
C LYS A 117 -1.74 -27.42 12.74
N ARG A 118 -1.41 -26.31 12.11
CA ARG A 118 -1.20 -26.22 10.66
C ARG A 118 0.24 -25.81 10.38
N TYR A 119 0.72 -26.16 9.20
CA TYR A 119 2.03 -25.80 8.73
C TYR A 119 1.87 -25.09 7.39
N LEU A 120 2.13 -23.79 7.36
CA LEU A 120 2.21 -23.06 6.09
C LEU A 120 3.58 -23.35 5.49
N ILE A 121 3.59 -23.89 4.27
CA ILE A 121 4.82 -24.28 3.59
C ILE A 121 5.08 -23.26 2.50
N LEU A 122 6.15 -22.47 2.65
CA LEU A 122 6.69 -21.70 1.55
C LEU A 122 7.55 -22.63 0.68
N ILE A 123 7.12 -22.83 -0.56
CA ILE A 123 7.79 -23.71 -1.52
C ILE A 123 8.53 -22.81 -2.51
N TYR A 124 9.86 -22.84 -2.43
CA TYR A 124 10.73 -22.15 -3.37
C TYR A 124 11.21 -23.16 -4.42
N SER A 125 10.78 -22.96 -5.66
CA SER A 125 11.11 -23.82 -6.81
C SER A 125 11.92 -23.01 -7.82
N VAL A 126 13.16 -23.43 -8.03
CA VAL A 126 14.06 -22.93 -9.09
C VAL A 126 14.47 -24.11 -9.97
N GLU A 127 15.25 -23.85 -11.03
CA GLU A 127 15.53 -24.80 -12.12
C GLU A 127 15.94 -26.21 -11.67
N PHE A 128 16.68 -26.32 -10.57
CA PHE A 128 17.20 -27.60 -10.08
C PHE A 128 16.85 -27.92 -8.62
N ASP A 129 16.20 -27.00 -7.91
CA ASP A 129 15.93 -27.13 -6.48
C ASP A 129 14.47 -26.82 -6.14
N ARG A 130 13.92 -27.61 -5.21
CA ARG A 130 12.60 -27.37 -4.62
C ARG A 130 12.68 -27.45 -3.11
N ILE A 131 12.84 -26.29 -2.48
CA ILE A 131 12.99 -26.14 -1.04
C ILE A 131 11.64 -25.85 -0.40
N HIS A 132 11.40 -26.46 0.76
CA HIS A 132 10.17 -26.30 1.53
C HIS A 132 10.52 -25.70 2.88
N TYR A 133 9.99 -24.53 3.20
CA TYR A 133 10.16 -23.84 4.47
C TYR A 133 8.87 -23.97 5.30
N PRO A 134 8.82 -24.87 6.29
CA PRO A 134 7.61 -25.14 7.06
C PRO A 134 7.45 -24.15 8.23
N LEU A 135 6.44 -23.29 8.18
CA LEU A 135 6.08 -22.37 9.26
C LEU A 135 4.98 -22.99 10.14
N PRO A 136 5.28 -23.36 11.40
CA PRO A 136 4.29 -23.95 12.29
C PRO A 136 3.32 -22.90 12.83
N LEU A 137 2.02 -23.12 12.61
CA LEU A 137 0.94 -22.25 13.07
C LEU A 137 0.10 -22.97 14.14
N PRO A 138 0.26 -22.58 15.43
CA PRO A 138 -0.64 -22.98 16.50
C PRO A 138 -2.10 -22.62 16.22
N TYR A 139 -3.01 -23.54 16.55
CA TYR A 139 -4.45 -23.28 16.51
C TYR A 139 -4.86 -22.35 17.64
N GLN A 140 -5.53 -21.25 17.29
CA GLN A 140 -6.03 -20.26 18.23
C GLN A 140 -7.51 -20.48 18.58
N GLY A 141 -8.19 -21.41 17.91
CA GLY A 141 -9.62 -21.61 18.09
C GLY A 141 -10.44 -20.79 17.10
N LYS A 142 -11.72 -20.64 17.44
CA LYS A 142 -12.62 -19.72 16.75
C LYS A 142 -12.69 -18.42 17.55
N PRO A 143 -12.76 -17.26 16.89
CA PRO A 143 -12.96 -15.99 17.57
C PRO A 143 -14.27 -16.03 18.38
N ASP A 144 -14.22 -15.57 19.64
CA ASP A 144 -15.39 -15.58 20.52
C ASP A 144 -16.51 -14.70 19.93
N PRO A 145 -17.72 -15.25 19.72
CA PRO A 145 -18.84 -14.49 19.15
C PRO A 145 -19.19 -13.25 19.97
N VAL A 146 -18.98 -13.24 21.29
CA VAL A 146 -19.24 -12.08 22.16
C VAL A 146 -18.25 -10.96 21.86
N VAL A 147 -16.97 -11.30 21.69
CA VAL A 147 -15.92 -10.34 21.33
C VAL A 147 -16.18 -9.78 19.93
N LEU A 148 -16.52 -10.62 18.96
CA LEU A 148 -16.88 -10.19 17.61
C LEU A 148 -18.09 -9.25 17.61
N GLN A 149 -19.15 -9.58 18.35
CA GLN A 149 -20.32 -8.71 18.47
C GLN A 149 -19.96 -7.38 19.14
N GLY A 150 -19.09 -7.39 20.14
CA GLY A 150 -18.55 -6.18 20.78
C GLY A 150 -17.82 -5.29 19.78
N ILE A 151 -16.92 -5.87 18.98
CA ILE A 151 -16.18 -5.17 17.92
C ILE A 151 -17.13 -4.66 16.83
N ILE A 152 -18.09 -5.48 16.38
CA ILE A 152 -19.09 -5.06 15.39
C ILE A 152 -19.91 -3.89 15.92
N ARG A 153 -20.31 -3.92 17.19
CA ARG A 153 -21.03 -2.81 17.82
C ARG A 153 -20.16 -1.55 17.86
N SER A 154 -18.91 -1.63 18.31
CA SER A 154 -18.02 -0.46 18.36
C SER A 154 -17.72 0.10 16.97
N LEU A 155 -17.48 -0.76 15.97
CA LEU A 155 -17.27 -0.35 14.58
C LEU A 155 -18.54 0.28 13.99
N LYS A 156 -19.72 -0.27 14.29
CA LYS A 156 -21.00 0.32 13.88
C LYS A 156 -21.24 1.67 14.55
N GLU A 157 -20.90 1.83 15.82
CA GLU A 157 -20.97 3.11 16.54
C GLU A 157 -19.99 4.12 15.96
N GLU A 158 -18.77 3.71 15.63
CA GLU A 158 -17.76 4.60 15.04
C GLU A 158 -18.10 5.01 13.60
N LEU A 159 -18.60 4.07 12.79
CA LEU A 159 -19.19 4.38 11.48
C LEU A 159 -20.42 5.26 11.61
N GLY A 160 -21.25 5.03 12.63
CA GLY A 160 -22.39 5.87 12.97
C GLY A 160 -21.98 7.28 13.38
N ARG A 161 -20.89 7.44 14.12
CA ARG A 161 -20.32 8.74 14.49
C ARG A 161 -19.75 9.47 13.27
N LEU A 162 -18.98 8.78 12.44
CA LEU A 162 -18.41 9.35 11.21
C LEU A 162 -19.51 9.74 10.20
N ARG A 163 -20.53 8.89 10.04
CA ARG A 163 -21.71 9.20 9.19
C ARG A 163 -22.68 10.19 9.84
N GLY A 164 -22.73 10.28 11.17
CA GLY A 164 -23.55 11.24 11.91
C GLY A 164 -22.94 12.64 11.90
N LEU A 165 -21.61 12.74 11.82
CA LEU A 165 -20.90 13.99 11.52
C LEU A 165 -21.16 14.44 10.07
N ASP A 166 -21.30 13.51 9.12
CA ASP A 166 -21.79 13.73 7.74
C ASP A 166 -23.29 13.36 7.61
N GLY A 167 -24.14 13.87 8.51
CA GLY A 167 -25.60 13.70 8.38
C GLY A 167 -26.10 14.17 6.99
N PRO A 168 -27.23 13.67 6.48
CA PRO A 168 -27.74 14.02 5.14
C PRO A 168 -27.79 15.54 4.95
N ASP A 169 -28.28 16.28 5.95
CA ASP A 169 -28.33 17.74 5.93
C ASP A 169 -26.94 18.39 5.98
N ALA A 170 -26.01 17.87 6.79
CA ALA A 170 -24.65 18.41 6.90
C ALA A 170 -23.84 18.21 5.61
N ARG A 171 -24.02 17.05 4.98
CA ARG A 171 -23.43 16.72 3.68
C ARG A 171 -24.03 17.59 2.58
N ASP A 172 -25.35 17.79 2.57
CA ASP A 172 -26.04 18.62 1.58
C ASP A 172 -25.68 20.11 1.74
N THR A 173 -25.52 20.61 2.97
CA THR A 173 -24.99 21.96 3.22
C THR A 173 -23.54 22.11 2.78
N ARG A 174 -22.70 21.10 3.07
CA ARG A 174 -21.28 21.12 2.69
C ARG A 174 -21.10 21.03 1.18
N GLU A 175 -21.93 20.25 0.49
CA GLU A 175 -21.95 20.15 -0.97
C GLU A 175 -22.41 21.47 -1.60
N LYS A 176 -23.41 22.17 -1.04
CA LYS A 176 -23.82 23.52 -1.45
C LYS A 176 -22.73 24.57 -1.21
N GLU A 177 -22.07 24.54 -0.06
CA GLU A 177 -20.94 25.44 0.23
C GLU A 177 -19.77 25.19 -0.73
N ILE A 178 -19.43 23.92 -0.99
CA ILE A 178 -18.39 23.56 -1.97
C ILE A 178 -18.76 24.07 -3.37
N TRP A 179 -20.05 23.98 -3.74
CA TRP A 179 -20.53 24.49 -5.02
C TRP A 179 -20.38 26.02 -5.12
N HIS A 180 -20.83 26.76 -4.10
CA HIS A 180 -20.69 28.23 -4.06
C HIS A 180 -19.23 28.68 -4.02
N LEU A 181 -18.38 28.00 -3.25
CA LEU A 181 -16.95 28.31 -3.19
C LEU A 181 -16.27 28.05 -4.55
N ARG A 182 -16.64 26.98 -5.26
CA ARG A 182 -16.13 26.71 -6.62
C ARG A 182 -16.56 27.78 -7.61
N GLU A 183 -17.80 28.24 -7.52
CA GLU A 183 -18.32 29.32 -8.36
C GLU A 183 -17.57 30.64 -8.09
N GLN A 184 -17.37 30.99 -6.82
CA GLN A 184 -16.58 32.16 -6.42
C GLN A 184 -15.13 32.08 -6.89
N VAL A 185 -14.48 30.93 -6.76
CA VAL A 185 -13.12 30.71 -7.27
C VAL A 185 -13.08 30.88 -8.79
N SER A 186 -14.07 30.37 -9.51
CA SER A 186 -14.15 30.53 -10.97
C SER A 186 -14.29 32.01 -11.36
N ARG A 187 -15.16 32.75 -10.66
CA ARG A 187 -15.39 34.18 -10.91
C ARG A 187 -14.16 35.03 -10.59
N LEU A 188 -13.55 34.81 -9.43
CA LEU A 188 -12.31 35.49 -9.05
C LEU A 188 -11.16 35.15 -10.01
N ALA A 189 -11.11 33.92 -10.53
CA ALA A 189 -10.11 33.51 -11.51
C ALA A 189 -10.32 34.15 -12.89
N SER A 190 -11.56 34.47 -13.28
CA SER A 190 -11.81 35.26 -14.50
C SER A 190 -11.48 36.74 -14.29
N GLU A 191 -11.91 37.33 -13.17
CA GLU A 191 -11.60 38.73 -12.82
C GLU A 191 -10.09 38.95 -12.74
N LYS A 192 -9.35 38.03 -12.09
CA LYS A 192 -7.89 38.08 -12.03
C LYS A 192 -7.25 38.05 -13.41
N ARG A 193 -7.71 37.16 -14.30
CA ARG A 193 -7.18 37.06 -15.68
C ARG A 193 -7.41 38.34 -16.47
N GLU A 194 -8.57 38.95 -16.32
CA GLU A 194 -8.91 40.19 -17.02
C GLU A 194 -8.09 41.39 -16.52
N LEU A 195 -7.92 41.50 -15.20
CA LEU A 195 -7.05 42.51 -14.60
C LEU A 195 -5.57 42.31 -14.97
N GLU A 196 -5.09 41.07 -15.03
CA GLU A 196 -3.73 40.76 -15.49
C GLU A 196 -3.54 41.15 -16.96
N ALA A 197 -4.55 40.92 -17.82
CA ALA A 197 -4.52 41.35 -19.22
C ALA A 197 -4.51 42.88 -19.35
N GLN A 198 -5.34 43.60 -18.59
CA GLN A 198 -5.36 45.07 -18.58
C GLN A 198 -4.03 45.66 -18.06
N LEU A 199 -3.44 45.07 -17.01
CA LEU A 199 -2.13 45.45 -16.51
C LEU A 199 -1.02 45.17 -17.54
N GLY A 200 -1.11 44.07 -18.28
CA GLY A 200 -0.21 43.75 -19.39
C GLY A 200 -0.27 44.83 -20.48
N GLN A 201 -1.47 45.17 -20.94
CA GLN A 201 -1.70 46.20 -21.95
C GLN A 201 -1.19 47.58 -21.50
N SER A 202 -1.53 48.00 -20.28
CA SER A 202 -1.07 49.28 -19.73
C SER A 202 0.46 49.34 -19.58
N ARG A 203 1.11 48.22 -19.22
CA ARG A 203 2.58 48.13 -19.17
C ARG A 203 3.20 48.24 -20.55
N GLU A 204 2.64 47.57 -21.55
CA GLU A 204 3.10 47.65 -22.94
C GLU A 204 2.95 49.07 -23.51
N GLU A 205 1.80 49.71 -23.28
CA GLU A 205 1.55 51.10 -23.68
C GLU A 205 2.51 52.08 -22.98
N ALA A 206 2.78 51.89 -21.69
CA ALA A 206 3.74 52.71 -20.95
C ALA A 206 5.18 52.56 -21.48
N LEU A 207 5.57 51.34 -21.85
CA LEU A 207 6.86 51.06 -22.47
C LEU A 207 6.95 51.67 -23.88
N ALA A 208 5.91 51.52 -24.70
CA ALA A 208 5.82 52.11 -26.03
C ALA A 208 5.85 53.65 -25.97
N GLY A 209 5.11 54.27 -25.03
CA GLY A 209 5.12 55.71 -24.81
C GLY A 209 6.48 56.23 -24.34
N ARG A 210 7.22 55.46 -23.53
CA ARG A 210 8.59 55.80 -23.13
C ARG A 210 9.56 55.71 -24.32
N ALA A 211 9.45 54.68 -25.15
CA ALA A 211 10.26 54.52 -26.35
C ALA A 211 10.02 55.66 -27.35
N ALA A 212 8.75 56.00 -27.61
CA ALA A 212 8.38 57.11 -28.50
C ALA A 212 8.90 58.47 -28.01
N ARG A 213 8.93 58.71 -26.69
CA ARG A 213 9.53 59.93 -26.12
C ARG A 213 11.04 59.98 -26.34
N GLN A 214 11.75 58.86 -26.12
CA GLN A 214 13.19 58.78 -26.37
C GLN A 214 13.53 59.00 -27.85
N GLU A 215 12.74 58.43 -28.75
CA GLU A 215 12.89 58.61 -30.19
C GLU A 215 12.63 60.07 -30.61
N ALA A 216 11.59 60.71 -30.07
CA ALA A 216 11.31 62.12 -30.32
C ALA A 216 12.41 63.05 -29.78
N GLU A 217 13.00 62.73 -28.62
CA GLU A 217 14.15 63.46 -28.07
C GLU A 217 15.40 63.29 -28.94
N ALA A 218 15.66 62.08 -29.44
CA ALA A 218 16.77 61.79 -30.35
C ALA A 218 16.62 62.54 -31.69
N LEU A 219 15.43 62.52 -32.29
CA LEU A 219 15.12 63.27 -33.52
C LEU A 219 15.26 64.78 -33.33
N ARG A 220 14.78 65.33 -32.20
CA ARG A 220 14.99 66.74 -31.85
C ARG A 220 16.47 67.07 -31.70
N GLY A 221 17.27 66.16 -31.16
CA GLY A 221 18.72 66.29 -31.09
C GLY A 221 19.36 66.35 -32.48
N LEU A 222 18.98 65.43 -33.37
CA LEU A 222 19.48 65.37 -34.74
C LEU A 222 19.13 66.64 -35.54
N VAL A 223 17.88 67.11 -35.44
CA VAL A 223 17.43 68.35 -36.11
C VAL A 223 18.24 69.55 -35.64
N ARG A 224 18.47 69.68 -34.33
CA ARG A 224 19.34 70.76 -33.81
C ARG A 224 20.77 70.68 -34.34
N GLY A 225 21.31 69.46 -34.49
CA GLY A 225 22.63 69.24 -35.10
C GLY A 225 22.67 69.70 -36.56
N LEU A 226 21.70 69.26 -37.36
CA LEU A 226 21.58 69.65 -38.77
C LEU A 226 21.35 71.16 -38.94
N GLU A 227 20.57 71.80 -38.06
CA GLU A 227 20.38 73.26 -38.05
C GLU A 227 21.68 74.03 -37.74
N LEU A 228 22.56 73.47 -36.91
CA LEU A 228 23.86 74.06 -36.61
C LEU A 228 24.82 73.90 -37.79
N GLU A 229 24.84 72.73 -38.44
CA GLU A 229 25.62 72.49 -39.66
C GLU A 229 25.19 73.41 -40.81
N LEU A 230 23.88 73.56 -41.04
CA LEU A 230 23.34 74.47 -42.06
C LEU A 230 23.68 75.95 -41.79
N ARG A 231 23.85 76.33 -40.52
CA ARG A 231 24.30 77.68 -40.15
C ARG A 231 25.80 77.90 -40.35
N GLN A 232 26.61 76.84 -40.34
CA GLN A 232 28.05 76.93 -40.60
C GLN A 232 28.37 76.91 -42.10
N GLU A 233 27.46 76.43 -42.94
CA GLU A 233 27.59 76.44 -44.41
C GLU A 233 27.08 77.73 -45.10
N ARG A 234 26.67 78.75 -44.33
CA ARG A 234 26.29 80.10 -44.83
C ARG A 234 27.30 81.15 -44.42
#